data_AF-A0A4Q3RV23-F1
#
_entry.id   AF-A0A4Q3RV23-F1
#
_cell.length_a   1.000
_cell.length_b   1.000
_cell.length_c   1.000
_cell.angle_alpha   90.00
_cell.angle_beta   90.00
_cell.angle_gamma   90.00
#
_symmetry.space_group_name_H-M   'P 1'
#
loop_
_entity.id
_entity.type
_entity.pdbx_description
1 polymer ?
#
loop_
_entity_poly.entity_id
_entity_poly.type
_entity_poly.pdbx_seq_one_letter_code
_entity_poly.pdbx_strand_id
1 'polypeptide(L)'
;MSIAQELRKAVVQSLSQLYNIEFAETDFQVNQTNAEFEGDYTIVLFSLLKKTGKNPAVLGEELGAALLQNHPQLLSSYNII
;
A
#
# COMPACT_ATOMS: atom_id res chain seq x y z
N MET A 1 -5.30 16.83 9.01
CA MET A 1 -4.48 15.64 8.69
C MET A 1 -5.32 14.79 7.74
N SER A 2 -4.78 14.39 6.60
CA SER A 2 -5.54 13.66 5.58
C SER A 2 -5.24 12.17 5.67
N ILE A 3 -6.27 11.30 5.62
CA ILE A 3 -6.11 9.83 5.62
C ILE A 3 -5.03 9.38 4.62
N ALA A 4 -4.96 10.02 3.45
CA ALA A 4 -3.94 9.73 2.43
C ALA A 4 -2.49 9.79 2.96
N GLN A 5 -2.18 10.72 3.87
CA GLN A 5 -0.85 10.86 4.45
C GLN A 5 -0.56 9.75 5.47
N GLU A 6 -1.54 9.40 6.29
CA GLU A 6 -1.42 8.28 7.23
C GLU A 6 -1.26 6.95 6.49
N LEU A 7 -2.05 6.74 5.43
CA LEU A 7 -1.94 5.58 4.56
C LEU A 7 -0.54 5.48 3.93
N ARG A 8 -0.01 6.58 3.39
CA ARG A 8 1.36 6.60 2.84
C ARG A 8 2.40 6.18 3.86
N LYS A 9 2.34 6.73 5.07
CA LYS A 9 3.27 6.37 6.15
C LYS A 9 3.14 4.89 6.56
N ALA A 10 1.92 4.41 6.75
CA ALA A 10 1.65 3.02 7.10
C ALA A 10 2.17 2.06 6.02
N VAL A 11 1.99 2.42 4.74
CA VAL A 11 2.47 1.65 3.58
C VAL A 11 3.99 1.62 3.55
N VAL A 12 4.65 2.77 3.68
CA VAL A 12 6.12 2.87 3.72
C VAL A 12 6.69 2.04 4.87
N GLN A 13 6.11 2.13 6.06
CA GLN A 13 6.54 1.33 7.21
C GLN A 13 6.38 -0.17 6.95
N SER A 14 5.21 -0.58 6.46
CA SER A 14 4.91 -1.98 6.17
C SER A 14 5.85 -2.55 5.10
N LEU A 15 6.08 -1.81 4.01
CA LEU A 15 7.02 -2.19 2.96
C LEU A 15 8.46 -2.25 3.46
N SER A 16 8.88 -1.26 4.24
CA SER A 16 10.25 -1.23 4.78
C SER A 16 10.48 -2.39 5.74
N GLN A 17 9.47 -2.83 6.48
CA GLN A 17 9.55 -4.03 7.31
C GLN A 17 9.55 -5.33 6.49
N LEU A 18 8.66 -5.45 5.50
CA LEU A 18 8.53 -6.64 4.64
C LEU A 18 9.79 -6.91 3.82
N TYR A 19 10.35 -5.86 3.21
CA TYR A 19 11.44 -6.00 2.25
C TYR A 19 12.79 -5.55 2.83
N ASN A 20 12.81 -4.95 4.03
CA ASN A 20 14.01 -4.38 4.63
C ASN A 20 14.73 -3.36 3.70
N ILE A 21 13.95 -2.61 2.93
CA ILE A 21 14.38 -1.60 1.96
C ILE A 21 13.76 -0.26 2.36
N GLU A 22 14.48 0.84 2.15
CA GLU A 22 13.90 2.18 2.31
C GLU A 22 12.94 2.51 1.15
N PHE A 23 11.68 2.74 1.49
CA PHE A 23 10.66 3.23 0.57
C PHE A 23 10.28 4.67 0.93
N ALA A 24 10.06 5.48 -0.09
CA ALA A 24 9.52 6.82 0.08
C ALA A 24 8.06 6.87 -0.35
N GLU A 25 7.32 7.86 0.15
CA GLU A 25 5.95 8.17 -0.28
C GLU A 25 5.88 8.56 -1.77
N THR A 26 7.04 8.89 -2.36
CA THR A 26 7.22 9.24 -3.78
C THR A 26 7.52 8.02 -4.65
N ASP A 27 7.87 6.87 -4.07
CA ASP A 27 8.10 5.62 -4.81
C ASP A 27 6.80 5.00 -5.31
N PHE A 28 5.65 5.36 -4.76
CA PHE A 28 4.34 4.87 -5.18
C PHE A 28 3.35 6.03 -5.30
N GLN A 29 2.26 5.81 -6.03
CA GLN A 29 1.20 6.80 -6.16
C GLN A 29 -0.03 6.33 -5.40
N VAL A 30 -0.62 7.24 -4.64
CA VAL A 30 -1.92 7.04 -4.00
C VAL A 30 -2.93 7.88 -4.75
N ASN A 31 -3.86 7.22 -5.43
CA ASN A 31 -4.97 7.83 -6.14
C ASN A 31 -6.27 7.64 -5.35
N GLN A 32 -7.27 8.46 -5.60
CA GLN A 32 -8.61 8.17 -5.10
C GLN A 32 -9.19 6.99 -5.87
N THR A 33 -9.80 6.07 -5.15
CA THR A 33 -10.43 4.90 -5.75
C THR A 33 -11.60 5.34 -6.62
N ASN A 34 -11.67 4.81 -7.85
CA ASN A 34 -12.84 5.07 -8.70
C ASN A 34 -14.09 4.50 -8.03
N ALA A 35 -15.24 5.13 -8.22
CA ALA A 35 -16.51 4.73 -7.60
C ALA A 35 -16.94 3.28 -7.93
N GLU A 36 -16.29 2.63 -8.89
CA GLU A 36 -16.49 1.23 -9.26
C GLU A 36 -15.72 0.23 -8.38
N PHE A 37 -14.80 0.68 -7.53
CA PHE A 37 -13.99 -0.18 -6.66
C PHE A 37 -14.20 0.16 -5.17
N GLU A 38 -14.02 -0.84 -4.31
CA GLU A 38 -14.20 -0.71 -2.87
C GLU A 38 -12.95 -0.11 -2.20
N GLY A 39 -13.10 1.06 -1.59
CA GLY A 39 -12.04 1.78 -0.86
C GLY A 39 -12.06 3.28 -1.12
N ASP A 40 -11.36 4.04 -0.26
CA ASP A 40 -11.18 5.49 -0.44
C ASP A 40 -9.96 5.82 -1.33
N TYR A 41 -8.93 4.98 -1.26
CA TYR A 41 -7.64 5.21 -1.89
C TYR A 41 -7.07 3.94 -2.53
N THR A 42 -6.50 4.09 -3.72
CA THR A 42 -5.83 3.04 -4.49
C THR A 42 -4.34 3.33 -4.60
N ILE A 43 -3.52 2.32 -4.33
CA ILE A 43 -2.06 2.43 -4.36
C ILE A 43 -1.51 1.79 -5.63
N VAL A 44 -0.75 2.56 -6.41
CA VAL A 44 -0.08 2.09 -7.61
C VAL A 44 1.27 1.48 -7.23
N LEU A 45 1.33 0.14 -7.28
CA LEU A 45 2.49 -0.65 -6.85
C LEU A 45 3.55 -0.81 -7.95
N PHE A 46 3.28 -0.36 -9.18
CA PHE A 46 4.12 -0.61 -10.37
C PHE A 46 5.59 -0.23 -10.18
N SER A 47 5.85 0.93 -9.59
CA SER A 47 7.20 1.41 -9.28
C SER A 47 7.91 0.56 -8.23
N LEU A 48 7.15 -0.01 -7.29
CA LEU A 48 7.66 -0.88 -6.24
C LEU A 48 8.01 -2.28 -6.77
N LEU A 49 7.36 -2.75 -7.84
CA LEU A 49 7.71 -4.02 -8.49
C LEU A 49 9.15 -4.02 -8.98
N LYS A 50 9.66 -2.87 -9.44
CA LYS A 50 11.08 -2.74 -9.85
C LYS A 50 12.05 -2.83 -8.68
N LYS A 51 11.66 -2.33 -7.50
CA LYS A 51 12.49 -2.40 -6.28
C LYS A 51 12.43 -3.79 -5.63
N THR A 52 11.25 -4.38 -5.57
CA THR A 52 10.99 -5.66 -4.88
C THR A 52 11.17 -6.88 -5.77
N GLY A 53 11.08 -6.72 -7.09
CA GLY A 53 11.12 -7.82 -8.07
C GLY A 53 9.90 -8.74 -8.00
N LYS A 54 8.85 -8.40 -7.24
CA LYS A 54 7.67 -9.25 -7.05
C LYS A 54 6.53 -8.92 -8.02
N ASN A 55 5.61 -9.87 -8.18
CA ASN A 55 4.37 -9.67 -8.92
C ASN A 55 3.46 -8.67 -8.20
N PRO A 56 2.67 -7.87 -8.94
CA PRO A 56 1.77 -6.88 -8.36
C PRO A 56 0.73 -7.48 -7.42
N ALA A 57 0.17 -8.64 -7.78
CA ALA A 57 -0.76 -9.35 -6.92
C ALA A 57 -0.12 -9.74 -5.58
N VAL A 58 1.08 -10.36 -5.62
CA VAL A 58 1.80 -10.80 -4.42
C VAL A 58 2.20 -9.62 -3.54
N LEU A 59 2.73 -8.56 -4.15
CA LEU A 59 3.12 -7.35 -3.44
C LEU A 59 1.90 -6.67 -2.80
N GLY A 60 0.77 -6.62 -3.51
CA GLY A 60 -0.49 -6.11 -2.99
C GLY A 60 -1.01 -6.92 -1.82
N GLU A 61 -0.91 -8.25 -1.87
CA GLU A 61 -1.34 -9.14 -0.78
C GLU A 61 -0.47 -8.97 0.45
N GLU A 62 0.86 -9.00 0.29
CA GLU A 62 1.78 -8.81 1.41
C GLU A 62 1.60 -7.43 2.05
N LEU A 63 1.50 -6.39 1.22
CA LEU A 63 1.26 -5.03 1.69
C LEU A 63 -0.08 -4.92 2.42
N GLY A 64 -1.16 -5.38 1.79
CA GLY A 64 -2.52 -5.31 2.34
C GLY A 64 -2.63 -6.07 3.65
N ALA A 65 -2.07 -7.28 3.72
CA ALA A 65 -2.02 -8.08 4.93
C ALA A 65 -1.18 -7.41 6.02
N ALA A 66 0.00 -6.87 5.68
CA ALA A 66 0.84 -6.16 6.64
C ALA A 66 0.17 -4.88 7.16
N LEU A 67 -0.52 -4.12 6.31
CA LEU A 67 -1.28 -2.95 6.72
C LEU A 67 -2.45 -3.31 7.61
N LEU A 68 -3.20 -4.35 7.28
CA LEU A 68 -4.34 -4.80 8.08
C LEU A 68 -3.87 -5.34 9.45
N GLN A 69 -2.69 -5.97 9.51
CA GLN A 69 -2.10 -6.48 10.74
C GLN A 69 -1.48 -5.36 11.61
N ASN A 70 -0.76 -4.41 11.01
CA ASN A 70 -0.09 -3.31 11.73
C ASN A 70 -1.03 -2.14 12.05
N HIS A 71 -2.02 -1.90 11.19
CA HIS A 71 -2.95 -0.79 11.25
C HIS A 71 -4.42 -1.24 11.05
N PRO A 72 -4.93 -2.16 11.90
CA PRO A 72 -6.33 -2.63 11.80
C PRO A 72 -7.37 -1.51 12.00
N GLN A 73 -6.96 -0.39 12.61
CA GLN A 73 -7.79 0.80 12.78
C GLN A 73 -7.85 1.69 11.52
N LEU A 74 -6.87 1.54 10.63
CA LEU A 74 -6.74 2.36 9.41
C LEU A 74 -7.23 1.59 8.17
N LEU A 75 -7.00 0.27 8.14
CA LEU A 75 -7.39 -0.62 7.05
C LEU A 75 -8.22 -1.79 7.60
N SER A 76 -9.49 -1.86 7.21
CA SER A 76 -10.36 -2.99 7.58
C SER A 76 -10.45 -4.05 6.50
N SER A 77 -10.28 -3.66 5.24
CA SER A 77 -10.27 -4.55 4.09
C SER A 77 -9.37 -3.96 3.01
N TYR A 78 -8.84 -4.81 2.14
CA TYR A 78 -8.07 -4.39 0.98
C TYR A 78 -8.53 -5.19 -0.23
N ASN A 79 -8.51 -4.55 -1.39
CA ASN A 79 -8.82 -5.20 -2.65
C ASN A 79 -7.64 -5.03 -3.62
N ILE A 80 -7.33 -6.11 -4.34
CA ILE A 80 -6.23 -6.15 -5.30
C ILE A 80 -6.85 -6.32 -6.68
N ILE A 81 -6.46 -5.43 -7.60
CA ILE A 81 -6.90 -5.41 -9.00
C ILE A 81 -5.71 -5.48 -9.95
#